data_AF-A0A527GKE3-F1
#
_entry.id   AF-A0A527GKE3-F1
#
_cell.length_a   1.000
_cell.length_b   1.000
_cell.length_c   1.000
_cell.angle_alpha   90.00
_cell.angle_beta   90.00
_cell.angle_gamma   90.00
#
_symmetry.space_group_name_H-M   'P 1'
#
loop_
_entity.id
_entity.type
_entity.pdbx_description
1 polymer ?
#
loop_
_entity_poly.entity_id
_entity_poly.type
_entity_poly.pdbx_seq_one_letter_code
_entity_poly.pdbx_strand_id
1 'polypeptide(L)'
;VLDGSRSTALVAGCAAHLLYEAGHLSADAATGLIARRLSPGTPVTEAAGFFEGFFSTAGQRLIYDEGLRGAVDAWLASLDEDAFIAHLPLLRRVFSHLDSMERRRLIEAVLG
;
A
#
# COMPACT_ATOMS: atom_id res chain seq x y z
N VAL A 1 18.35 3.35 -0.25
CA VAL A 1 17.39 4.31 -0.84
C VAL A 1 16.07 4.24 -0.11
N LEU A 2 15.44 3.06 0.01
CA LEU A 2 14.15 2.90 0.69
C LEU A 2 14.19 3.37 2.15
N ASP A 3 15.23 3.03 2.91
CA ASP A 3 15.38 3.38 4.34
C ASP A 3 16.20 4.66 4.62
N GLY A 4 16.43 5.51 3.62
CA GLY A 4 17.24 6.71 3.78
C GLY A 4 16.45 7.92 4.28
N SER A 5 16.96 8.62 5.30
CA SER A 5 16.36 9.84 5.89
C SER A 5 16.20 11.05 4.96
N ARG A 6 16.60 10.92 3.68
CA ARG A 6 16.56 11.99 2.66
C ARG A 6 15.58 11.74 1.51
N SER A 7 14.89 10.59 1.46
CA SER A 7 13.87 10.35 0.45
C SER A 7 12.48 10.63 1.01
N THR A 8 11.67 11.42 0.29
CA THR A 8 10.24 11.54 0.58
C THR A 8 9.58 10.16 0.57
N ALA A 9 8.70 9.86 1.52
CA ALA A 9 8.03 8.57 1.66
C ALA A 9 7.39 8.07 0.36
N LEU A 10 6.83 9.00 -0.42
CA LEU A 10 6.29 8.75 -1.76
C LEU A 10 7.31 8.16 -2.74
N VAL A 11 8.52 8.71 -2.78
CA VAL A 11 9.60 8.20 -3.66
C VAL A 11 10.07 6.83 -3.18
N ALA A 12 10.16 6.62 -1.87
CA ALA A 12 10.51 5.33 -1.30
C ALA A 12 9.44 4.26 -1.63
N GLY A 13 8.15 4.60 -1.55
CA GLY A 13 7.06 3.72 -1.96
C GLY A 13 7.15 3.34 -3.44
N CYS A 14 7.36 4.33 -4.31
CA CYS A 14 7.48 4.12 -5.76
C CYS A 14 8.69 3.23 -6.10
N ALA A 15 9.85 3.49 -5.50
CA ALA A 15 11.03 2.66 -5.69
C ALA A 15 10.83 1.22 -5.19
N ALA A 16 10.12 1.03 -4.08
CA ALA A 16 9.78 -0.30 -3.57
C ALA A 16 8.84 -1.04 -4.54
N HIS A 17 7.87 -0.33 -5.13
CA HIS A 17 7.01 -0.91 -6.15
C HIS A 17 7.78 -1.34 -7.39
N LEU A 18 8.65 -0.48 -7.94
CA LEU A 18 9.44 -0.81 -9.13
C LEU A 18 10.36 -2.03 -8.90
N LEU A 19 10.95 -2.14 -7.70
CA LEU A 19 11.76 -3.31 -7.34
C LEU A 19 10.92 -4.58 -7.22
N TYR A 20 9.72 -4.49 -6.66
CA TYR A 20 8.76 -5.60 -6.58
C TYR A 20 8.27 -6.02 -7.97
N GLU A 21 7.95 -5.06 -8.83
CA GLU A 21 7.53 -5.32 -10.21
C GLU A 21 8.65 -6.00 -11.03
N ALA A 22 9.90 -5.55 -10.86
CA ALA A 22 11.08 -6.13 -11.50
C ALA A 22 11.50 -7.49 -10.89
N GLY A 23 10.81 -7.99 -9.86
CA GLY A 23 11.14 -9.25 -9.18
C GLY A 23 12.40 -9.19 -8.31
N HIS A 24 12.93 -8.00 -8.06
CA HIS A 24 14.08 -7.77 -7.17
C HIS A 24 13.66 -7.65 -5.69
N LEU A 25 12.38 -7.40 -5.42
CA LEU A 25 11.77 -7.50 -4.10
C LEU A 25 10.74 -8.63 -4.14
N SER A 26 10.91 -9.66 -3.32
CA SER A 26 9.92 -10.75 -3.24
C SER A 26 8.61 -10.27 -2.61
N ALA A 27 7.52 -11.03 -2.83
CA ALA A 27 6.23 -10.76 -2.20
C ALA A 27 6.34 -10.68 -0.68
N ASP A 28 6.96 -11.67 -0.03
CA ASP A 28 7.17 -11.67 1.42
C ASP A 28 7.97 -10.45 1.91
N ALA A 29 8.99 -10.03 1.15
CA ALA A 29 9.78 -8.86 1.50
C ALA A 29 8.99 -7.55 1.31
N ALA A 30 8.15 -7.47 0.28
CA ALA A 30 7.26 -6.34 0.05
C ALA A 30 6.18 -6.25 1.15
N THR A 31 5.55 -7.37 1.50
CA THR A 31 4.62 -7.50 2.62
C THR A 31 5.26 -7.04 3.93
N GLY A 32 6.46 -7.54 4.26
CA GLY A 32 7.18 -7.12 5.46
C GLY A 32 7.55 -5.63 5.46
N LEU A 33 7.95 -5.09 4.31
CA LEU A 33 8.26 -3.66 4.15
C LEU A 33 7.01 -2.80 4.37
N ILE A 34 5.88 -3.19 3.80
CA ILE A 34 4.60 -2.49 3.94
C ILE A 34 4.12 -2.55 5.37
N ALA A 35 4.10 -3.72 6.00
CA ALA A 35 3.72 -3.87 7.40
C ALA A 35 4.56 -2.98 8.32
N ARG A 36 5.87 -2.89 8.07
CA ARG A 36 6.76 -2.00 8.83
C ARG A 36 6.45 -0.51 8.58
N ARG A 37 6.28 -0.12 7.32
CA ARG A 37 6.04 1.28 6.93
C ARG A 37 4.68 1.80 7.34
N LEU A 38 3.69 0.93 7.42
CA LEU A 38 2.34 1.25 7.85
C LEU A 38 2.10 0.99 9.34
N SER A 39 3.15 0.63 10.09
CA SER A 39 3.02 0.37 11.53
C SER A 39 2.56 1.63 12.30
N PRO A 40 1.88 1.47 13.45
CA PRO A 40 1.43 2.61 14.27
C PRO A 40 2.55 3.56 14.71
N GLY A 41 3.80 3.11 14.71
CA GLY A 41 4.97 3.94 15.05
C GLY A 41 5.41 4.89 13.93
N THR A 42 4.90 4.73 12.71
CA THR A 42 5.21 5.62 11.58
C THR A 42 4.29 6.85 11.60
N PRO A 43 4.80 8.08 11.43
CA PRO A 43 3.95 9.26 11.26
C PRO A 43 2.93 9.06 10.15
N VAL A 44 1.67 9.41 10.40
CA VAL A 44 0.53 9.25 9.47
C VAL A 44 0.84 9.76 8.07
N THR A 45 1.45 10.95 7.95
CA THR A 45 1.81 11.54 6.65
C THR A 45 2.90 10.74 5.91
N GLU A 46 3.81 10.11 6.65
CA GLU A 46 4.86 9.27 6.08
C GLU A 46 4.29 7.92 5.63
N ALA A 47 3.46 7.27 6.45
CA ALA A 47 2.76 6.05 6.09
C ALA A 47 1.88 6.25 4.84
N ALA A 48 1.09 7.32 4.83
CA ALA A 48 0.26 7.74 3.70
C ALA A 48 1.11 7.98 2.43
N GLY A 49 2.21 8.72 2.54
CA GLY A 49 3.09 8.97 1.40
C GLY A 49 3.70 7.69 0.84
N PHE A 50 4.17 6.78 1.70
CA PHE A 50 4.71 5.49 1.27
C PHE A 50 3.65 4.62 0.60
N PHE A 51 2.46 4.51 1.20
CA PHE A 51 1.32 3.78 0.64
C PHE A 51 0.97 4.30 -0.76
N GLU A 52 0.88 5.63 -0.91
CA GLU A 52 0.65 6.25 -2.21
C GLU A 52 1.71 5.86 -3.24
N GLY A 53 2.98 6.01 -2.88
CA GLY A 53 4.08 5.69 -3.76
C GLY A 53 4.06 4.24 -4.22
N PHE A 54 3.75 3.32 -3.30
CA PHE A 54 3.72 1.89 -3.60
C PHE A 54 2.53 1.51 -4.48
N PHE A 55 1.33 2.05 -4.22
CA PHE A 55 0.10 1.57 -4.87
C PHE A 55 -0.42 2.44 -6.02
N SER A 56 0.04 3.69 -6.18
CA SER A 56 -0.41 4.57 -7.27
C SER A 56 -0.17 4.00 -8.67
N THR A 57 0.85 3.16 -8.83
CA THR A 57 1.20 2.45 -10.08
C THR A 57 0.85 0.95 -10.02
N ALA A 58 0.40 0.46 -8.86
CA ALA A 58 0.35 -0.97 -8.52
C ALA A 58 -1.01 -1.47 -8.04
N GLY A 59 -2.07 -0.66 -8.10
CA GLY A 59 -3.36 -1.01 -7.49
C GLY A 59 -3.88 -2.41 -7.85
N GLN A 60 -3.64 -2.87 -9.09
CA GLN A 60 -4.02 -4.20 -9.56
C GLN A 60 -3.30 -5.35 -8.83
N ARG A 61 -2.11 -5.14 -8.27
CA ARG A 61 -1.36 -6.20 -7.55
C ARG A 61 -2.12 -6.71 -6.33
N LEU A 62 -2.92 -5.84 -5.68
CA LEU A 62 -3.83 -6.26 -4.60
C LEU A 62 -4.84 -7.32 -5.06
N ILE A 63 -5.13 -7.46 -6.36
CA ILE A 63 -6.05 -8.49 -6.86
C ILE A 63 -5.38 -9.88 -6.84
N TYR A 64 -4.05 -9.94 -6.97
CA TYR A 64 -3.32 -11.19 -7.20
C TYR A 64 -2.45 -11.63 -6.02
N ASP A 65 -1.98 -10.69 -5.20
CA ASP A 65 -1.07 -10.96 -4.09
C ASP A 65 -1.82 -10.92 -2.75
N GLU A 66 -2.07 -12.10 -2.19
CA GLU A 66 -2.78 -12.27 -0.92
C GLU A 66 -2.00 -11.71 0.27
N GLY A 67 -0.68 -11.87 0.28
CA GLY A 67 0.17 -11.34 1.36
C GLY A 67 0.17 -9.82 1.37
N LEU A 68 0.18 -9.20 0.19
CA LEU A 68 0.06 -7.76 0.03
C LEU A 68 -1.31 -7.26 0.49
N ARG A 69 -2.39 -7.95 0.10
CA ARG A 69 -3.74 -7.64 0.60
C ARG A 69 -3.83 -7.73 2.11
N GLY A 70 -3.34 -8.81 2.70
CA GLY A 70 -3.40 -9.03 4.15
C GLY A 70 -2.65 -7.94 4.92
N ALA A 71 -1.50 -7.46 4.41
CA ALA A 71 -0.79 -6.34 5.02
C ALA A 71 -1.58 -5.02 4.97
N VAL A 72 -2.27 -4.75 3.86
CA VAL A 72 -3.11 -3.55 3.73
C VAL A 72 -4.35 -3.66 4.61
N ASP A 73 -4.99 -4.82 4.66
CA ASP A 73 -6.17 -5.07 5.50
C ASP A 73 -5.84 -4.90 6.99
N ALA A 74 -4.76 -5.53 7.45
CA ALA A 74 -4.30 -5.41 8.83
C ALA A 74 -3.96 -3.95 9.21
N TRP A 75 -3.38 -3.19 8.28
CA TRP A 75 -3.13 -1.76 8.50
C TRP A 75 -4.45 -0.97 8.61
N LEU A 76 -5.37 -1.13 7.65
CA LEU A 76 -6.66 -0.43 7.67
C LEU A 76 -7.43 -0.75 8.96
N ALA A 77 -7.40 -2.01 9.41
CA ALA A 77 -8.02 -2.44 10.66
C ALA A 77 -7.33 -1.90 11.93
N SER A 78 -6.09 -1.45 11.83
CA SER A 78 -5.33 -0.87 12.95
C SER A 78 -5.58 0.62 13.16
N LEU A 79 -6.17 1.31 12.17
CA LEU A 79 -6.42 2.75 12.24
C LEU A 79 -7.62 3.05 13.15
N ASP A 80 -7.49 4.07 14.00
CA ASP A 80 -8.64 4.68 14.64
C ASP A 80 -9.50 5.48 13.64
N GLU A 81 -10.66 5.94 14.08
CA GLU A 81 -11.63 6.64 13.22
C GLU A 81 -11.04 7.90 12.58
N ASP A 82 -10.38 8.75 13.37
CA ASP A 82 -9.80 10.01 12.90
C ASP A 82 -8.67 9.76 11.89
N ALA A 83 -7.80 8.80 12.17
CA ALA A 83 -6.74 8.38 11.27
C ALA A 83 -7.32 7.79 10.00
N PHE A 84 -8.32 6.91 10.08
CA PHE A 84 -8.96 6.31 8.90
C PHE A 84 -9.56 7.39 7.99
N ILE A 85 -10.32 8.33 8.56
CA ILE A 85 -10.92 9.45 7.81
C ILE A 85 -9.84 10.30 7.13
N ALA A 86 -8.74 10.58 7.82
CA ALA A 86 -7.61 11.35 7.26
C ALA A 86 -6.97 10.65 6.03
N HIS A 87 -7.04 9.33 5.94
CA HIS A 87 -6.50 8.55 4.81
C HIS A 87 -7.49 8.33 3.67
N LEU A 88 -8.79 8.55 3.85
CA LEU A 88 -9.81 8.35 2.79
C LEU A 88 -9.49 9.04 1.46
N PRO A 89 -9.02 10.30 1.41
CA PRO A 89 -8.68 10.96 0.13
C PRO A 89 -7.57 10.23 -0.63
N LEU A 90 -6.58 9.71 0.09
CA LEU A 90 -5.48 8.95 -0.47
C LEU A 90 -5.98 7.61 -1.01
N LEU A 91 -6.71 6.84 -0.19
CA LEU A 91 -7.26 5.54 -0.57
C LEU A 91 -8.14 5.68 -1.81
N ARG A 92 -9.02 6.69 -1.84
CA ARG A 92 -9.85 6.99 -3.00
C ARG A 92 -9.01 7.22 -4.26
N ARG A 93 -7.90 7.96 -4.18
CA ARG A 93 -7.03 8.20 -5.33
C ARG A 93 -6.33 6.91 -5.78
N VAL A 94 -5.77 6.13 -4.85
CA VAL A 94 -5.12 4.84 -5.19
C VAL A 94 -6.11 3.92 -5.88
N PHE A 95 -7.27 3.66 -5.28
CA PHE A 95 -8.27 2.76 -5.83
C PHE A 95 -9.02 3.31 -7.06
N SER A 96 -8.97 4.63 -7.30
CA SER A 96 -9.54 5.22 -8.53
C SER A 96 -8.80 4.83 -9.82
N HIS A 97 -7.56 4.35 -9.70
CA HIS A 97 -6.81 3.81 -10.85
C HIS A 97 -7.32 2.43 -11.29
N LEU A 98 -8.07 1.73 -10.44
CA LEU A 98 -8.70 0.47 -10.81
C LEU A 98 -9.94 0.75 -11.66
N ASP A 99 -10.13 -0.01 -12.74
CA ASP A 99 -11.39 0.03 -13.49
C ASP A 99 -12.54 -0.67 -12.74
N SER A 100 -13.73 -0.67 -13.34
CA SER A 100 -14.91 -1.29 -12.71
C SER A 100 -14.79 -2.80 -12.50
N MET A 101 -14.12 -3.52 -13.40
CA MET A 101 -13.92 -4.96 -13.30
C MET A 101 -12.85 -5.31 -12.27
N GLU A 102 -11.78 -4.53 -12.21
CA GLU A 102 -10.69 -4.67 -11.26
C GLU A 102 -11.15 -4.40 -9.83
N ARG A 103 -11.95 -3.34 -9.61
CA ARG A 103 -12.60 -3.11 -8.31
C ARG A 103 -13.46 -4.28 -7.89
N ARG A 104 -14.24 -4.84 -8.83
CA ARG A 104 -15.07 -6.01 -8.54
C ARG A 104 -14.23 -7.22 -8.13
N ARG A 105 -13.17 -7.53 -8.88
CA ARG A 105 -12.25 -8.63 -8.56
C ARG A 105 -11.55 -8.43 -7.22
N LEU A 106 -11.14 -7.21 -6.89
CA LEU A 106 -10.55 -6.90 -5.60
C LEU A 106 -11.55 -7.16 -4.47
N ILE A 107 -12.78 -6.69 -4.61
CA ILE A 107 -13.85 -6.92 -3.62
C ILE A 107 -14.13 -8.43 -3.47
N GLU A 108 -14.24 -9.16 -4.58
CA GLU A 108 -14.44 -10.61 -4.56
C GLU A 108 -13.28 -11.34 -3.88
N ALA A 109 -12.03 -10.89 -4.10
CA ALA A 109 -10.86 -11.49 -3.48
C ALA A 109 -10.65 -11.12 -1.99
N VAL A 110 -11.36 -10.10 -1.50
CA VAL A 110 -11.39 -9.73 -0.07
C VAL A 110 -12.55 -10.41 0.66
N LEU A 111 -13.68 -10.63 -0.02
CA LEU A 111 -14.89 -11.22 0.57
C LEU A 111 -15.00 -12.74 0.41
N GLY A 112 -14.28 -13.32 -0.54
CA GLY A 112 -14.22 -14.76 -0.80
C GLY A 112 -13.08 -15.42 -0.05
#